data_AF-A0A2E4BD84-F1
#
_entry.id   AF-A0A2E4BD84-F1
#
_cell.length_a   1.000
_cell.length_b   1.000
_cell.length_c   1.000
_cell.angle_alpha   90.00
_cell.angle_beta   90.00
_cell.angle_gamma   90.00
#
_symmetry.space_group_name_H-M   'P 1'
#
loop_
_entity.id
_entity.type
_entity.pdbx_description
1 polymer ?
#
loop_
_entity_poly.entity_id
_entity_poly.type
_entity_poly.pdbx_seq_one_letter_code
_entity_poly.pdbx_strand_id
1 'polypeptide(L)'
;MRSITIKIFLISLFFGCKEFTVSKNELTFNNCKIFFEGDLFSGEFEVFQSNKYVLSKVKKGVLKNEKTFMNEKLLTEKSFDSCNSGYQIIFNPDGKLNSEGYFLANNRIGIWKYYFKDSMYTIQY
;
A
#
# COMPACT_ATOMS: atom_id res chain seq x y z
N MET A 1 47.08 -0.60 -23.29
CA MET A 1 45.79 -0.86 -23.96
C MET A 1 44.85 -1.50 -22.93
N ARG A 2 44.16 -0.67 -22.13
CA ARG A 2 43.24 -1.15 -21.08
C ARG A 2 41.84 -1.25 -21.69
N SER A 3 41.38 -2.49 -21.84
CA SER A 3 40.02 -2.82 -22.27
C SER A 3 39.04 -2.38 -21.19
N ILE A 4 38.14 -1.44 -21.52
CA ILE A 4 37.02 -1.05 -20.69
C ILE A 4 35.83 -1.87 -21.20
N THR A 5 35.48 -2.93 -20.50
CA THR A 5 34.23 -3.66 -20.71
C THR A 5 33.08 -2.81 -20.17
N ILE A 6 32.46 -2.03 -21.07
CA ILE A 6 31.21 -1.32 -20.81
C ILE A 6 30.12 -2.39 -20.66
N LYS A 7 29.66 -2.62 -19.42
CA LYS A 7 28.46 -3.43 -19.17
C LYS A 7 27.24 -2.65 -19.66
N ILE A 8 26.89 -2.87 -20.92
CA ILE A 8 25.63 -2.43 -21.49
C ILE A 8 24.53 -3.25 -20.81
N PHE A 9 23.87 -2.66 -19.81
CA PHE A 9 22.60 -3.15 -19.32
C PHE A 9 21.60 -2.98 -20.47
N LEU A 10 21.19 -4.08 -21.09
CA LEU A 10 20.06 -4.12 -22.01
C LEU A 10 18.80 -3.70 -21.24
N ILE A 11 18.50 -2.42 -21.25
CA ILE A 11 17.19 -1.89 -20.87
C ILE A 11 16.29 -2.20 -22.06
N SER A 12 15.63 -3.35 -21.99
CA SER A 12 14.49 -3.65 -22.85
C SER A 12 13.42 -2.59 -22.59
N LEU A 13 13.27 -1.67 -23.56
CA LEU A 13 12.19 -0.68 -23.64
C LEU A 13 10.87 -1.40 -23.90
N PHE A 14 10.32 -2.02 -22.85
CA PHE A 14 8.90 -2.26 -22.77
C PHE A 14 8.26 -0.98 -22.25
N PHE A 15 7.66 -0.17 -23.13
CA PHE A 15 6.71 0.89 -22.75
C PHE A 15 5.39 0.30 -22.22
N GLY A 16 5.46 -0.73 -21.39
CA GLY A 16 4.42 -0.97 -20.40
C GLY A 16 4.71 -0.02 -19.25
N CYS A 17 3.69 0.57 -18.62
CA CYS A 17 3.86 1.18 -17.31
C CYS A 17 4.37 0.07 -16.37
N LYS A 18 5.69 -0.10 -16.29
CA LYS A 18 6.31 -0.95 -15.29
C LYS A 18 6.01 -0.23 -13.99
N GLU A 19 5.05 -0.75 -13.23
CA GLU A 19 4.79 -0.26 -11.88
C GLU A 19 6.13 -0.32 -11.15
N PHE A 20 6.68 0.85 -10.87
CA PHE A 20 7.98 1.02 -10.26
C PHE A 20 7.77 0.85 -8.76
N THR A 21 8.19 -0.31 -8.24
CA THR A 21 8.15 -0.60 -6.81
C THR A 21 9.51 -0.30 -6.19
N VAL A 22 9.51 0.55 -5.17
CA VAL A 22 10.73 0.96 -4.43
C VAL A 22 10.67 0.57 -2.96
N SER A 23 11.82 0.53 -2.31
CA SER A 23 11.89 0.39 -0.85
C SER A 23 11.47 1.71 -0.18
N LYS A 24 10.75 1.63 0.95
CA LYS A 24 10.39 2.82 1.74
C LYS A 24 11.60 3.69 2.12
N ASN A 25 12.78 3.11 2.28
CA ASN A 25 13.99 3.84 2.67
C ASN A 25 14.53 4.78 1.58
N GLU A 26 14.07 4.61 0.34
CA GLU A 26 14.42 5.47 -0.80
C GLU A 26 13.48 6.69 -0.90
N LEU A 27 12.45 6.76 -0.05
CA LEU A 27 11.42 7.77 -0.07
C LEU A 27 11.56 8.77 1.08
N THR A 28 11.28 10.04 0.79
CA THR A 28 11.14 11.09 1.80
C THR A 28 9.67 11.35 2.08
N PHE A 29 9.30 11.45 3.36
CA PHE A 29 7.94 11.73 3.80
C PHE A 29 7.91 13.11 4.49
N ASN A 30 7.10 14.03 3.98
CA ASN A 30 6.94 15.36 4.55
C ASN A 30 5.49 15.84 4.37
N ASN A 31 4.82 16.25 5.45
CA ASN A 31 3.47 16.84 5.41
C ASN A 31 2.50 16.07 4.50
N CYS A 32 2.40 14.76 4.71
CA CYS A 32 1.51 13.88 3.94
C CYS A 32 1.83 13.76 2.44
N LYS A 33 3.02 14.21 2.04
CA LYS A 33 3.57 14.03 0.70
C LYS A 33 4.76 13.08 0.73
N ILE A 34 4.84 12.27 -0.31
CA ILE A 34 5.87 11.26 -0.52
C ILE A 34 6.69 11.69 -1.72
N PHE A 35 8.00 11.68 -1.55
CA PHE A 35 8.96 12.13 -2.57
C PHE A 35 9.99 11.04 -2.87
N PHE A 36 10.42 10.97 -4.12
CA PHE A 36 11.55 10.16 -4.57
C PHE A 36 12.53 11.10 -5.27
N GLU A 37 13.79 11.14 -4.81
CA GLU A 37 14.82 12.04 -5.33
C GLU A 37 14.41 13.53 -5.37
N GLY A 38 13.52 13.94 -4.45
CA GLY A 38 13.02 15.32 -4.34
C GLY A 38 11.73 15.62 -5.11
N ASP A 39 11.31 14.72 -6.01
CA ASP A 39 10.08 14.87 -6.80
C ASP A 39 8.89 14.15 -6.18
N LEU A 40 7.66 14.62 -6.46
CA LEU A 40 6.43 13.97 -5.99
C LEU A 40 6.32 12.54 -6.54
N PHE A 41 6.40 11.57 -5.64
CA PHE A 41 6.44 10.16 -6.00
C PHE A 41 5.11 9.68 -6.60
N SER A 42 5.18 8.91 -7.68
CA SER A 42 4.05 8.17 -8.23
C SER A 42 4.51 6.76 -8.58
N GLY A 43 3.88 5.77 -7.98
CA GLY A 43 4.36 4.39 -8.05
C GLY A 43 3.92 3.62 -6.83
N GLU A 44 4.61 2.52 -6.58
CA GLU A 44 4.35 1.67 -5.44
C GLU A 44 5.60 1.57 -4.57
N PHE A 45 5.42 1.40 -3.26
CA PHE A 45 6.54 1.11 -2.39
C PHE A 45 6.19 0.02 -1.41
N GLU A 46 7.21 -0.74 -1.03
CA GLU A 46 7.04 -1.88 -0.16
C GLU A 46 7.71 -1.69 1.21
N VAL A 47 7.09 -2.34 2.20
CA VAL A 47 7.59 -2.40 3.56
C VAL A 47 7.47 -3.83 4.05
N PHE A 48 8.59 -4.40 4.48
CA PHE A 48 8.63 -5.68 5.18
C PHE A 48 8.83 -5.44 6.68
N GLN A 49 7.88 -5.91 7.50
CA GLN A 49 7.95 -5.83 8.96
C GLN A 49 7.59 -7.19 9.55
N SER A 50 8.58 -7.85 10.14
CA SER A 50 8.46 -9.22 10.67
C SER A 50 8.00 -10.20 9.58
N ASN A 51 6.74 -10.62 9.61
CA ASN A 51 6.11 -11.52 8.65
C ASN A 51 5.04 -10.83 7.78
N LYS A 52 4.94 -9.51 7.86
CA LYS A 52 4.01 -8.70 7.08
C LYS A 52 4.71 -8.03 5.92
N TYR A 53 4.10 -8.16 4.76
CA TYR A 53 4.45 -7.43 3.55
C TYR A 53 3.37 -6.37 3.31
N VAL A 54 3.77 -5.11 3.16
CA VAL A 54 2.86 -4.00 2.92
C VAL A 54 3.21 -3.36 1.59
N LEU A 55 2.26 -3.35 0.66
CA LEU A 55 2.38 -2.70 -0.65
C LEU A 55 1.53 -1.43 -0.64
N SER A 56 2.16 -0.28 -0.85
CA SER A 56 1.53 1.03 -0.81
C SER A 56 1.55 1.70 -2.19
N LYS A 57 0.40 2.17 -2.67
CA LYS A 57 0.27 2.88 -3.94
C LYS A 57 0.17 4.39 -3.72
N VAL A 58 0.99 5.13 -4.45
CA VAL A 58 1.13 6.58 -4.34
C VAL A 58 0.88 7.23 -5.69
N LYS A 59 0.16 8.36 -5.70
CA LYS A 59 -0.08 9.17 -6.89
C LYS A 59 0.21 10.63 -6.59
N LYS A 60 1.19 11.22 -7.29
CA LYS A 60 1.62 12.63 -7.12
C LYS A 60 1.87 12.98 -5.65
N GLY A 61 2.62 12.12 -4.98
CA GLY A 61 3.01 12.19 -3.58
C GLY A 61 1.89 11.87 -2.59
N VAL A 62 0.67 11.52 -3.02
CA VAL A 62 -0.45 11.19 -2.13
C VAL A 62 -0.63 9.69 -2.05
N LEU A 63 -0.60 9.14 -0.83
CA LEU A 63 -0.95 7.75 -0.57
C LEU A 63 -2.42 7.51 -0.95
N LYS A 64 -2.68 6.45 -1.72
CA LYS A 64 -4.02 6.13 -2.23
C LYS A 64 -4.53 4.80 -1.76
N ASN A 65 -3.66 3.80 -1.71
CA ASN A 65 -4.04 2.46 -1.31
C ASN A 65 -2.89 1.78 -0.56
N GLU A 66 -3.22 0.91 0.38
CA GLU A 66 -2.26 0.06 1.08
C GLU A 66 -2.86 -1.34 1.20
N LYS A 67 -2.10 -2.36 0.79
CA LYS A 67 -2.44 -3.77 0.98
C LYS A 67 -1.44 -4.38 1.94
N THR A 68 -1.94 -5.03 2.99
CA THR A 68 -1.10 -5.77 3.94
C THR A 68 -1.34 -7.26 3.74
N PHE A 69 -0.25 -7.99 3.58
CA PHE A 69 -0.20 -9.43 3.42
C PHE A 69 0.56 -10.07 4.58
N MET A 70 0.19 -11.30 4.91
CA MET A 70 0.93 -12.16 5.83
C MET A 70 0.87 -13.58 5.31
N ASN A 71 2.03 -14.22 5.12
CA ASN A 71 2.14 -15.54 4.51
C ASN A 71 1.35 -15.61 3.19
N GLU A 72 1.57 -14.63 2.30
CA GLU A 72 0.92 -14.50 0.98
C GLU A 72 -0.61 -14.28 1.00
N LYS A 73 -1.24 -14.23 2.18
CA LYS A 73 -2.67 -13.94 2.34
C LYS A 73 -2.91 -12.47 2.55
N LEU A 74 -3.83 -11.88 1.79
CA LEU A 74 -4.30 -10.51 2.00
C LEU A 74 -5.05 -10.41 3.34
N LEU A 75 -4.55 -9.57 4.24
CA LEU A 75 -5.17 -9.32 5.54
C LEU A 75 -6.03 -8.08 5.53
N THR A 76 -5.53 -6.99 4.93
CA THR A 76 -6.22 -5.72 4.91
C THR A 76 -5.97 -4.95 3.63
N GLU A 77 -6.97 -4.22 3.19
CA GLU A 77 -6.85 -3.19 2.16
C GLU A 77 -7.35 -1.87 2.74
N LYS A 78 -6.54 -0.81 2.62
CA LYS A 78 -6.93 0.56 2.97
C LYS A 78 -6.98 1.41 1.72
N SER A 79 -8.05 2.17 1.55
CA SER A 79 -8.16 3.27 0.60
C SER A 79 -8.11 4.59 1.35
N PHE A 80 -7.34 5.54 0.84
CA PHE A 80 -7.04 6.79 1.54
C PHE A 80 -7.72 7.98 0.85
N ASP A 81 -8.62 8.64 1.60
CA ASP A 81 -9.20 9.93 1.22
C ASP A 81 -8.20 11.06 1.54
N SER A 82 -7.50 10.91 2.66
CA SER A 82 -6.38 11.75 3.10
C SER A 82 -5.25 10.88 3.63
N CYS A 83 -4.12 11.45 4.01
CA CYS A 83 -2.96 10.66 4.48
C CYS A 83 -3.21 9.88 5.78
N ASN A 84 -4.21 10.26 6.59
CA ASN A 84 -4.51 9.61 7.87
C ASN A 84 -5.97 9.14 7.97
N SER A 85 -6.77 9.28 6.92
CA SER A 85 -8.17 8.87 6.92
C SER A 85 -8.56 8.17 5.63
N GLY A 86 -9.55 7.31 5.76
CA GLY A 86 -10.15 6.65 4.62
C GLY A 86 -10.95 5.44 5.04
N TYR A 87 -10.99 4.44 4.16
CA TYR A 87 -11.78 3.24 4.34
C TYR A 87 -10.88 2.02 4.43
N GLN A 88 -11.19 1.10 5.34
CA GLN A 88 -10.43 -0.12 5.54
C GLN A 88 -11.33 -1.34 5.37
N ILE A 89 -10.78 -2.35 4.69
CA ILE A 89 -11.35 -3.68 4.53
C ILE A 89 -10.41 -4.66 5.23
N ILE A 90 -10.97 -5.59 6.00
CA ILE A 90 -10.25 -6.64 6.71
C ILE A 90 -10.78 -8.00 6.25
N PHE A 91 -9.87 -8.91 5.95
CA PHE A 91 -10.17 -10.27 5.50
C PHE A 91 -9.84 -11.29 6.60
N ASN A 92 -10.56 -12.40 6.60
CA ASN A 92 -10.25 -13.54 7.47
C ASN A 92 -9.14 -14.42 6.86
N PRO A 93 -8.64 -15.46 7.57
CA PRO A 93 -7.60 -16.36 7.05
C PRO A 93 -7.97 -17.15 5.78
N ASP A 94 -9.24 -17.19 5.40
CA ASP A 94 -9.74 -17.82 4.17
C ASP A 94 -9.88 -16.83 3.02
N GLY A 95 -9.50 -15.56 3.23
CA GLY A 95 -9.62 -14.48 2.24
C GLY A 95 -11.03 -13.91 2.09
N LYS A 96 -11.97 -14.27 2.97
CA LYS A 96 -13.33 -13.73 2.97
C LYS A 96 -13.38 -12.40 3.71
N LEU A 97 -14.24 -11.49 3.26
CA LEU A 97 -14.53 -10.23 3.93
C LEU A 97 -14.95 -10.49 5.38
N ASN A 98 -14.23 -9.91 6.33
CA ASN A 98 -14.50 -10.05 7.76
C ASN A 98 -15.12 -8.79 8.35
N SER A 99 -14.56 -7.62 8.03
CA SER A 99 -15.10 -6.34 8.48
C SER A 99 -14.61 -5.20 7.61
N GLU A 100 -15.34 -4.09 7.63
CA GLU A 100 -14.99 -2.88 6.90
C GLU A 100 -15.58 -1.63 7.54
N GLY A 101 -14.93 -0.50 7.33
CA GLY A 101 -15.40 0.79 7.81
C GLY A 101 -14.36 1.90 7.69
N TYR A 102 -14.75 3.09 8.14
CA TYR A 102 -13.89 4.27 8.07
C TYR A 102 -12.87 4.30 9.21
N PHE A 103 -11.71 4.89 8.93
CA PHE A 103 -10.68 5.13 9.92
C PHE A 103 -10.20 6.58 9.90
N LEU A 104 -9.72 7.05 11.05
CA LEU A 104 -8.98 8.28 11.24
C LEU A 104 -7.81 8.03 12.19
N ALA A 105 -6.59 8.37 11.75
CA ALA A 105 -5.34 8.12 12.47
C ALA A 105 -5.21 6.66 12.95
N ASN A 106 -5.57 5.70 12.09
CA ASN A 106 -5.65 4.26 12.36
C ASN A 106 -6.70 3.82 13.39
N ASN A 107 -7.52 4.73 13.92
CA ASN A 107 -8.66 4.38 14.76
C ASN A 107 -9.90 4.19 13.91
N ARG A 108 -10.73 3.20 14.27
CA ARG A 108 -12.06 3.02 13.69
C ARG A 108 -12.94 4.22 14.05
N ILE A 109 -13.71 4.71 13.10
CA ILE A 109 -14.70 5.77 13.30
C ILE A 109 -15.99 5.41 12.57
N GLY A 110 -17.12 5.92 13.06
CA GLY A 110 -18.38 5.75 12.36
C GLY A 110 -18.89 4.31 12.42
N ILE A 111 -19.73 3.96 11.45
CA ILE A 111 -20.30 2.63 11.36
C ILE A 111 -19.29 1.67 10.72
N TRP A 112 -18.99 0.60 11.43
CA TRP A 112 -18.23 -0.55 10.94
C TRP A 112 -19.15 -1.74 10.74
N LYS A 113 -19.04 -2.40 9.59
CA LYS A 113 -19.75 -3.64 9.27
C LYS A 113 -18.88 -4.83 9.59
N TYR A 114 -19.48 -5.88 10.14
CA TYR A 114 -18.86 -7.15 10.47
C TYR A 114 -19.64 -8.28 9.84
N TYR A 115 -18.92 -9.23 9.25
CA TYR A 115 -19.50 -10.34 8.51
C TYR A 115 -19.10 -11.65 9.19
N PHE A 116 -20.11 -12.40 9.64
CA PHE A 116 -19.92 -13.70 10.28
C PHE A 116 -20.90 -14.71 9.70
N LYS A 117 -20.36 -15.69 8.97
CA LYS A 117 -21.15 -16.65 8.18
C LYS A 117 -22.12 -15.90 7.25
N ASP A 118 -23.42 -16.11 7.40
CA ASP A 118 -24.47 -15.50 6.58
C ASP A 118 -25.07 -14.25 7.23
N SER A 119 -24.50 -13.78 8.35
CA SER A 119 -24.97 -12.63 9.09
C SER A 119 -24.03 -11.42 8.95
N MET A 120 -24.64 -10.23 8.98
CA MET A 120 -23.93 -8.96 9.06
C MET A 120 -24.46 -8.14 10.24
N TYR A 121 -23.55 -7.54 11.02
CA TYR A 121 -23.90 -6.61 12.08
C TYR A 121 -23.01 -5.38 12.05
N THR A 122 -23.49 -4.30 12.66
CA THR A 122 -22.77 -3.02 12.69
C THR A 122 -22.38 -2.61 14.09
N ILE A 123 -21.23 -1.95 14.23
CA ILE A 123 -20.80 -1.28 15.45
C ILE A 123 -20.55 0.19 15.14
N GLN A 124 -21.06 1.08 15.99
CA GLN A 124 -20.74 2.50 15.94
C GLN A 124 -19.49 2.77 16.80
N TYR A 125 -18.46 3.35 16.17
CA TYR A 125 -17.23 3.83 16.80
C TYR A 125 -17.21 5.35 16.88
#